data_AF-A0A2N9H5L3-F1
#
_entry.id   AF-A0A2N9H5L3-F1
#
_cell.length_a   1.000
_cell.length_b   1.000
_cell.length_c   1.000
_cell.angle_alpha   90.00
_cell.angle_beta   90.00
_cell.angle_gamma   90.00
#
_symmetry.space_group_name_H-M   'P 1'
#
loop_
_entity.id
_entity.type
_entity.pdbx_description
1 polymer ?
#
loop_
_entity_poly.entity_id
_entity_poly.type
_entity_poly.pdbx_seq_one_letter_code
_entity_poly.pdbx_strand_id
1 'polypeptide(L)'
;MIEFLKIPVPHRHRTAPKPPDTEACGMVYGIRYYLNTAKCGMVSNIVPYRTVYTPSPKGGLKRSDVIRVLKLDSIEGGKLWKGIDMLIFNTWHWWNRRGPSQPWDYIQIGTQISKDMDRMVAFEKALTTWGRWVDSNIDPAKTTVFFQGISPSHYNGSLWDEPSKKNCVGQKQPLFGSTYPGGLPPAVAVLKSALSKITKPVTLLDITTLSLLRKDGHPSIYGLGGQTAMDCSHWCLAGVPDTWNEILYNLIL
;
A
#
# COMPACT_ATOMS: atom_id res chain seq x y z
N MET A 1 8.58 -2.80 -0.54
CA MET A 1 7.24 -2.55 -0.05
C MET A 1 6.87 -1.12 -0.35
N ILE A 2 6.88 -0.76 -1.62
CA ILE A 2 5.93 0.22 -2.13
C ILE A 2 5.07 -0.61 -3.09
N GLU A 3 3.81 -0.31 -3.20
CA GLU A 3 2.88 -0.94 -4.11
C GLU A 3 2.37 0.16 -5.02
N PHE A 4 2.06 -0.17 -6.28
CA PHE A 4 1.52 0.80 -7.20
C PHE A 4 0.58 0.16 -8.20
N LEU A 5 -0.32 0.99 -8.72
CA LEU A 5 -1.19 0.66 -9.81
C LEU A 5 -0.87 1.49 -11.05
N LYS A 6 -0.93 0.84 -12.21
CA LYS A 6 -0.88 1.48 -13.54
C LYS A 6 -2.29 1.70 -14.07
N ILE A 7 -2.65 2.95 -14.35
CA ILE A 7 -3.87 3.30 -15.09
C ILE A 7 -3.49 4.10 -16.34
N PRO A 8 -3.69 3.55 -17.56
CA PRO A 8 -3.66 4.33 -18.79
C PRO A 8 -4.85 5.29 -18.87
N VAL A 9 -4.63 6.56 -19.24
CA VAL A 9 -5.73 7.53 -19.43
C VAL A 9 -6.19 7.48 -20.89
N PRO A 10 -7.51 7.40 -21.20
CA PRO A 10 -7.97 7.42 -22.58
C PRO A 10 -7.65 8.77 -23.23
N HIS A 11 -6.95 8.77 -24.37
CA HIS A 11 -6.80 9.97 -25.17
C HIS A 11 -8.18 10.45 -25.65
N ARG A 12 -8.52 11.71 -25.36
CA ARG A 12 -9.69 12.39 -25.95
C ARG A 12 -9.53 12.38 -27.48
N HIS A 13 -10.20 11.45 -28.14
CA HIS A 13 -10.66 11.42 -29.53
C HIS A 13 -10.63 9.99 -30.07
N ARG A 14 -11.72 9.25 -29.85
CA ARG A 14 -12.30 8.30 -30.82
C ARG A 14 -13.62 7.77 -30.24
N THR A 15 -14.72 8.15 -30.87
CA THR A 15 -16.02 7.51 -30.68
C THR A 15 -15.92 6.08 -31.22
N ALA A 16 -15.96 5.08 -30.34
CA ALA A 16 -16.06 3.67 -30.71
C ALA A 16 -17.23 3.02 -29.95
N PRO A 17 -17.93 2.05 -30.55
CA PRO A 17 -19.21 1.54 -30.04
C PRO A 17 -19.03 0.67 -28.79
N LYS A 18 -20.08 0.60 -27.96
CA LYS A 18 -20.17 -0.18 -26.71
C LYS A 18 -19.79 -1.66 -26.93
N PRO A 19 -18.77 -2.20 -26.25
CA PRO A 19 -18.61 -3.64 -26.06
C PRO A 19 -19.23 -4.12 -24.73
N PRO A 20 -19.63 -5.40 -24.65
CA PRO A 20 -20.15 -6.03 -23.44
C PRO A 20 -19.02 -6.48 -22.50
N ASP A 21 -19.40 -6.66 -21.23
CA ASP A 21 -18.66 -7.29 -20.13
C ASP A 21 -17.43 -6.53 -19.57
N THR A 22 -17.62 -5.97 -18.37
CA THR A 22 -16.58 -5.35 -17.54
C THR A 22 -15.61 -6.40 -16.99
N GLU A 23 -14.38 -6.48 -17.50
CA GLU A 23 -13.29 -7.22 -16.86
C GLU A 23 -12.80 -6.51 -15.58
N ALA A 24 -12.64 -7.26 -14.48
CA ALA A 24 -12.14 -6.76 -13.21
C ALA A 24 -10.62 -6.90 -13.11
N CYS A 25 -9.90 -5.78 -12.93
CA CYS A 25 -8.44 -5.79 -12.79
C CYS A 25 -7.97 -5.88 -11.33
N GLY A 26 -7.95 -7.09 -10.74
CA GLY A 26 -7.13 -7.48 -9.57
C GLY A 26 -7.33 -6.70 -8.25
N MET A 27 -6.73 -7.19 -7.15
CA MET A 27 -6.92 -6.64 -5.79
C MET A 27 -5.60 -6.64 -5.01
N VAL A 28 -5.22 -5.50 -4.42
CA VAL A 28 -4.22 -5.40 -3.34
C VAL A 28 -4.75 -4.39 -2.32
N TYR A 29 -4.94 -4.84 -1.07
CA TYR A 29 -5.42 -4.06 0.08
C TYR A 29 -6.62 -3.14 -0.17
N GLY A 30 -7.57 -3.60 -0.99
CA GLY A 30 -8.85 -2.92 -1.15
C GLY A 30 -8.81 -1.74 -2.12
N ILE A 31 -8.38 -1.98 -3.36
CA ILE A 31 -8.83 -1.14 -4.45
C ILE A 31 -9.24 -1.99 -5.65
N ARG A 32 -10.51 -1.89 -6.07
CA ARG A 32 -11.02 -2.42 -7.34
C ARG A 32 -11.09 -1.27 -8.34
N TYR A 33 -10.61 -1.47 -9.57
CA TYR A 33 -10.85 -0.51 -10.64
C TYR A 33 -11.56 -1.18 -11.81
N TYR A 34 -12.59 -0.51 -12.30
CA TYR A 34 -13.31 -0.85 -13.51
C TYR A 34 -13.04 0.27 -14.52
N LEU A 35 -12.22 0.02 -15.54
CA LEU A 35 -12.03 0.95 -16.64
C LEU A 35 -12.26 0.22 -17.96
N ASN A 36 -13.39 0.54 -18.58
CA ASN A 36 -13.72 0.14 -19.93
C ASN A 36 -12.62 0.70 -20.85
N THR A 37 -11.83 -0.19 -21.47
CA THR A 37 -10.74 0.05 -22.46
C THR A 37 -9.27 0.13 -21.99
N ALA A 38 -8.95 0.11 -20.69
CA ALA A 38 -7.57 0.26 -20.24
C ALA A 38 -6.96 -1.05 -19.70
N LYS A 39 -5.78 -1.44 -20.22
CA LYS A 39 -4.96 -2.52 -19.61
C LYS A 39 -4.42 -2.03 -18.25
N CYS A 40 -5.17 -2.24 -17.19
CA CYS A 40 -4.70 -2.01 -15.83
C CYS A 40 -3.83 -3.18 -15.37
N GLY A 41 -2.61 -2.87 -14.92
CA GLY A 41 -1.67 -3.84 -14.37
C GLY A 41 -1.35 -3.47 -12.93
N MET A 42 -1.61 -4.40 -12.00
CA MET A 42 -1.22 -4.27 -10.60
C MET A 42 0.14 -4.93 -10.41
N VAL A 43 1.11 -4.19 -9.88
CA VAL A 43 2.45 -4.74 -9.63
C VAL A 43 2.78 -4.53 -8.15
N SER A 44 2.58 -5.59 -7.38
CA SER A 44 3.11 -5.69 -6.02
C SER A 44 4.58 -6.11 -6.11
N ASN A 45 5.51 -5.26 -5.68
CA ASN A 45 6.89 -5.55 -5.21
C ASN A 45 7.86 -4.44 -5.62
N ILE A 46 7.98 -3.39 -4.80
CA ILE A 46 8.84 -2.24 -5.17
C ILE A 46 10.09 -2.08 -4.31
N VAL A 47 10.19 -2.72 -3.15
CA VAL A 47 11.52 -2.77 -2.53
C VAL A 47 12.16 -4.05 -3.04
N PRO A 48 13.22 -3.97 -3.85
CA PRO A 48 13.88 -5.16 -4.34
C PRO A 48 14.35 -5.96 -3.12
N TYR A 49 13.80 -7.16 -2.96
CA TYR A 49 14.45 -8.17 -2.16
C TYR A 49 15.61 -8.67 -2.99
N ARG A 50 16.85 -8.39 -2.56
CA ARG A 50 17.93 -9.26 -3.01
C ARG A 50 17.72 -10.60 -2.32
N THR A 51 17.35 -11.60 -3.10
CA THR A 51 17.41 -13.00 -2.67
C THR A 51 18.85 -13.45 -2.82
N VAL A 52 19.55 -13.63 -1.70
CA VAL A 52 20.90 -14.21 -1.71
C VAL A 52 20.75 -15.69 -1.42
N TYR A 53 21.30 -16.52 -2.31
CA TYR A 53 21.38 -17.97 -2.13
C TYR A 53 22.70 -18.33 -1.44
N THR A 54 22.65 -19.13 -0.38
CA THR A 54 23.85 -19.81 0.13
C THR A 54 24.11 -21.08 -0.70
N PRO A 55 25.33 -21.32 -1.21
CA PRO A 55 25.64 -22.57 -1.91
C PRO A 55 25.48 -23.77 -0.96
N SER A 56 24.60 -24.71 -1.32
CA SER A 56 24.43 -25.96 -0.58
C SER A 56 25.44 -27.01 -1.08
N PRO A 57 26.22 -27.67 -0.20
CA PRO A 57 27.16 -28.72 -0.59
C PRO A 57 26.49 -29.94 -1.26
N LYS A 58 25.16 -30.07 -1.20
CA LYS A 58 24.41 -31.25 -1.65
C LYS A 58 23.53 -31.03 -2.88
N GLY A 59 23.71 -29.94 -3.63
CA GLY A 59 23.00 -29.73 -4.90
C GLY A 59 21.49 -29.65 -4.74
N GLY A 60 21.00 -28.54 -4.19
CA GLY A 60 19.57 -28.25 -4.06
C GLY A 60 19.34 -27.02 -3.18
N LEU A 61 18.37 -26.18 -3.54
CA LEU A 61 17.98 -24.98 -2.78
C LEU A 61 16.91 -25.33 -1.74
N LYS A 62 17.22 -25.25 -0.44
CA LYS A 62 16.22 -25.30 0.63
C LYS A 62 15.69 -23.89 0.92
N ARG A 63 14.47 -23.78 1.44
CA ARG A 63 13.87 -22.49 1.88
C ARG A 63 14.72 -21.75 2.93
N SER A 64 15.57 -22.46 3.66
CA SER A 64 16.58 -21.92 4.59
C SER A 64 17.71 -21.14 3.90
N ASP A 65 17.83 -21.26 2.57
CA ASP A 65 18.98 -20.77 1.81
C ASP A 65 18.68 -19.44 1.09
N VAL A 66 17.47 -18.90 1.25
CA VAL A 66 17.01 -17.63 0.67
C VAL A 66 17.01 -16.54 1.74
N ILE A 67 18.00 -15.65 1.68
CA ILE A 67 18.05 -14.44 2.53
C ILE A 67 17.36 -13.30 1.79
N ARG A 68 16.36 -12.68 2.42
CA ARG A 68 15.59 -11.54 1.90
C ARG A 68 16.12 -10.24 2.49
N VAL A 69 16.70 -9.38 1.67
CA VAL A 69 17.24 -8.07 2.11
C VAL A 69 16.36 -6.93 1.62
N LEU A 70 15.80 -6.13 2.54
CA LEU A 70 15.06 -4.90 2.24
C LEU A 70 16.04 -3.73 2.05
N LYS A 71 16.23 -3.28 0.80
CA LYS A 71 17.08 -2.12 0.50
C LYS A 71 16.27 -0.82 0.56
N LEU A 72 16.58 0.08 1.48
CA LEU A 72 15.80 1.32 1.65
C LEU A 72 16.24 2.46 0.74
N ASP A 73 17.42 2.36 0.14
CA ASP A 73 18.06 3.36 -0.72
C ASP A 73 18.04 2.97 -2.21
N SER A 74 17.30 1.92 -2.58
CA SER A 74 17.19 1.44 -3.95
C SER A 74 15.74 1.20 -4.35
N ILE A 75 15.43 1.51 -5.61
CA ILE A 75 14.09 1.37 -6.19
C ILE A 75 14.17 0.82 -7.62
N GLU A 76 14.81 -0.33 -7.77
CA GLU A 76 15.03 -0.99 -9.08
C GLU A 76 13.74 -1.20 -9.89
N GLY A 77 12.61 -1.47 -9.21
CA GLY A 77 11.29 -1.62 -9.82
C GLY A 77 10.78 -0.36 -10.52
N GLY A 78 11.34 0.81 -10.20
CA GLY A 78 10.95 2.10 -10.78
C GLY A 78 11.10 2.17 -12.31
N LYS A 79 11.91 1.30 -12.92
CA LYS A 79 12.02 1.20 -14.38
C LYS A 79 10.67 0.87 -15.05
N LEU A 80 9.81 0.10 -14.38
CA LEU A 80 8.52 -0.32 -14.90
C LEU A 80 7.46 0.79 -14.88
N TRP A 81 7.70 1.90 -14.19
CA TRP A 81 6.69 2.94 -13.96
C TRP A 81 6.77 4.09 -14.96
N LYS A 82 7.87 4.15 -15.72
CA LYS A 82 8.11 5.20 -16.70
C LYS A 82 7.08 5.12 -17.83
N GLY A 83 6.60 6.28 -18.27
CA GLY A 83 5.62 6.39 -19.35
C GLY A 83 4.21 5.92 -18.99
N ILE A 84 3.88 5.84 -17.70
CA ILE A 84 2.52 5.60 -17.22
C ILE A 84 1.81 6.95 -17.02
N ASP A 85 0.57 7.09 -17.51
CA ASP A 85 -0.18 8.34 -17.41
C ASP A 85 -0.65 8.64 -15.98
N MET A 86 -1.02 7.60 -15.22
CA MET A 86 -1.44 7.73 -13.83
C MET A 86 -0.83 6.62 -12.97
N LEU A 87 -0.11 7.05 -11.94
CA LEU A 87 0.53 6.20 -10.94
C LEU A 87 -0.12 6.43 -9.59
N ILE A 88 -0.64 5.37 -8.97
CA ILE A 88 -1.20 5.43 -7.61
C ILE A 88 -0.35 4.52 -6.74
N PHE A 89 0.44 5.10 -5.84
CA PHE A 89 1.31 4.36 -4.93
C PHE A 89 0.64 4.18 -3.57
N ASN A 90 0.92 3.08 -2.87
CA ASN A 90 0.55 2.88 -1.47
C ASN A 90 1.64 2.09 -0.75
N THR A 91 1.74 2.24 0.56
CA THR A 91 2.50 1.30 1.40
C THR A 91 2.28 1.51 2.88
N TRP A 92 2.06 0.42 3.64
CA TRP A 92 2.02 0.48 5.11
C TRP A 92 2.04 -0.89 5.81
N HIS A 93 1.12 -1.78 5.44
CA HIS A 93 0.75 -2.96 6.24
C HIS A 93 1.87 -3.95 6.57
N TRP A 94 2.97 -3.91 5.83
CA TRP A 94 4.14 -4.77 6.09
C TRP A 94 5.23 -4.12 6.94
N TRP A 95 5.23 -2.78 7.06
CA TRP A 95 6.26 -2.05 7.80
C TRP A 95 6.22 -2.33 9.29
N ASN A 96 5.04 -2.52 9.88
CA ASN A 96 4.92 -2.77 11.32
C ASN A 96 5.18 -4.24 11.71
N ARG A 97 5.33 -5.16 10.73
CA ARG A 97 5.49 -6.58 11.01
C ARG A 97 6.82 -6.87 11.68
N ARG A 98 6.79 -7.80 12.64
CA ARG A 98 7.96 -8.28 13.39
C ARG A 98 7.91 -9.80 13.52
N GLY A 99 9.06 -10.39 13.86
CA GLY A 99 9.20 -11.83 14.05
C GLY A 99 8.92 -12.62 12.77
N PRO A 100 8.28 -13.81 12.85
CA PRO A 100 8.06 -14.69 11.69
C PRO A 100 7.24 -14.06 10.55
N SER A 101 6.43 -13.05 10.86
CA SER A 101 5.60 -12.35 9.86
C SER A 101 6.34 -11.27 9.08
N GLN A 102 7.57 -10.94 9.47
CA GLN A 102 8.40 -9.94 8.82
C GLN A 102 8.80 -10.41 7.41
N PRO A 103 8.54 -9.61 6.36
CA PRO A 103 8.79 -10.06 5.00
C PRO A 103 10.26 -9.90 4.56
N TRP A 104 11.14 -9.37 5.40
CA TRP A 104 12.59 -9.31 5.19
C TRP A 104 13.36 -9.94 6.37
N ASP A 105 14.57 -10.41 6.10
CA ASP A 105 15.48 -10.96 7.10
C ASP A 105 16.53 -9.92 7.54
N TYR A 106 16.91 -9.03 6.61
CA TYR A 106 17.82 -7.91 6.86
C TYR A 106 17.35 -6.64 6.17
N ILE A 107 17.83 -5.51 6.65
CA ILE A 107 17.64 -4.19 6.06
C ILE A 107 19.02 -3.66 5.64
N GLN A 108 19.10 -3.07 4.45
CA GLN A 108 20.32 -2.51 3.90
C GLN A 108 20.13 -1.04 3.52
N ILE A 109 21.15 -0.22 3.84
CA ILE A 109 21.31 1.17 3.42
C ILE A 109 22.77 1.35 3.03
N GLY A 110 23.04 1.64 1.75
CA GLY A 110 24.39 1.66 1.20
C GLY A 110 25.10 0.33 1.43
N THR A 111 26.23 0.36 2.12
CA THR A 111 27.01 -0.82 2.51
C THR A 111 26.62 -1.41 3.87
N GLN A 112 25.81 -0.69 4.66
CA GLN A 112 25.43 -1.11 6.01
C GLN A 112 24.25 -2.09 5.95
N ILE A 113 24.38 -3.21 6.66
CA ILE A 113 23.34 -4.24 6.79
C ILE A 113 23.01 -4.42 8.28
N SER A 114 21.73 -4.39 8.61
CA SER A 114 21.21 -4.60 9.97
C SER A 114 20.10 -5.65 9.97
N LYS A 115 20.00 -6.46 11.04
CA LYS A 115 18.87 -7.38 11.21
C LYS A 115 17.55 -6.65 11.40
N ASP A 116 17.59 -5.51 12.08
CA ASP A 116 16.39 -4.75 12.39
C ASP A 116 16.70 -3.26 12.53
N MET A 117 15.67 -2.41 12.44
CA MET A 117 15.76 -0.97 12.71
C MET A 117 14.38 -0.39 13.08
N ASP A 118 14.36 0.86 13.56
CA ASP A 118 13.12 1.57 13.83
C ASP A 118 12.22 1.66 12.58
N ARG A 119 10.92 1.38 12.74
CA ARG A 119 9.97 1.31 11.61
C ARG A 119 9.67 2.65 10.99
N MET A 120 9.59 3.71 11.79
CA MET A 120 9.32 5.04 11.26
C MET A 120 10.54 5.58 10.52
N VAL A 121 11.75 5.33 11.04
CA VAL A 121 13.00 5.67 10.35
C VAL A 121 13.15 4.87 9.05
N ALA A 122 12.83 3.57 9.06
CA ALA A 122 12.89 2.74 7.85
C ALA A 122 11.91 3.24 6.78
N PHE A 123 10.68 3.56 7.20
CA PHE A 123 9.63 4.08 6.35
C PHE A 123 9.99 5.43 5.75
N GLU A 124 10.51 6.37 6.55
CA GLU A 124 10.97 7.67 6.09
C GLU A 124 12.07 7.53 5.03
N LYS A 125 13.06 6.67 5.26
CA LYS A 125 14.16 6.45 4.30
C LYS A 125 13.64 5.90 2.97
N ALA A 126 12.75 4.91 3.00
CA ALA A 126 12.18 4.36 1.77
C ALA A 126 11.31 5.38 1.02
N LEU A 127 10.48 6.15 1.72
CA LEU A 127 9.69 7.22 1.10
C LEU A 127 10.58 8.33 0.53
N THR A 128 11.68 8.66 1.20
CA THR A 128 12.67 9.62 0.68
C THR A 128 13.30 9.12 -0.63
N THR A 129 13.68 7.84 -0.69
CA THR A 129 14.20 7.21 -1.91
C THR A 129 13.17 7.22 -3.04
N TRP A 130 11.92 6.90 -2.73
CA TRP A 130 10.82 6.97 -3.69
C TRP A 130 10.54 8.39 -4.17
N GLY A 131 10.53 9.38 -3.28
CA GLY A 131 10.35 10.79 -3.62
C GLY A 131 11.44 11.29 -4.57
N ARG A 132 12.71 10.93 -4.32
CA ARG A 132 13.82 11.22 -5.25
C ARG A 132 13.63 10.56 -6.62
N TRP A 133 13.07 9.35 -6.65
CA TRP A 133 12.75 8.70 -7.91
C TRP A 133 11.65 9.45 -8.66
N VAL A 134 10.61 9.92 -7.97
CA VAL A 134 9.54 10.76 -8.56
C VAL A 134 10.17 12.01 -9.18
N ASP A 135 10.94 12.76 -8.39
CA ASP A 135 11.63 13.98 -8.81
C ASP A 135 12.56 13.76 -10.00
N SER A 136 13.19 12.59 -10.11
CA SER A 136 14.12 12.30 -11.21
C SER A 136 13.45 11.77 -12.48
N ASN A 137 12.24 11.18 -12.39
CA ASN A 137 11.70 10.36 -13.49
C ASN A 137 10.31 10.77 -14.00
N ILE A 138 9.55 11.57 -13.24
CA ILE A 138 8.17 11.92 -13.60
C ILE A 138 8.13 13.21 -14.41
N ASP A 139 7.42 13.22 -15.53
CA ASP A 139 7.08 14.46 -16.24
C ASP A 139 5.64 14.85 -15.83
N PRO A 140 5.44 15.91 -15.02
CA PRO A 140 4.11 16.26 -14.52
C PRO A 140 3.14 16.72 -15.64
N ALA A 141 3.64 17.04 -16.83
CA ALA A 141 2.79 17.32 -17.99
C ALA A 141 2.20 16.04 -18.62
N LYS A 142 2.74 14.86 -18.29
CA LYS A 142 2.34 13.57 -18.88
C LYS A 142 1.82 12.58 -17.85
N THR A 143 2.33 12.64 -16.63
CA THR A 143 2.04 11.67 -15.58
C THR A 143 1.49 12.34 -14.34
N THR A 144 0.31 11.90 -13.91
CA THR A 144 -0.27 12.26 -12.60
C THR A 144 0.15 11.22 -11.56
N VAL A 145 0.59 11.69 -10.39
CA VAL A 145 1.04 10.81 -9.30
C VAL A 145 0.17 11.01 -8.07
N PHE A 146 -0.41 9.91 -7.60
CA PHE A 146 -1.10 9.82 -6.33
C PHE A 146 -0.31 8.96 -5.35
N PHE A 147 -0.43 9.28 -4.06
CA PHE A 147 -0.04 8.40 -2.99
C PHE A 147 -1.25 8.15 -2.08
N GLN A 148 -1.67 6.91 -1.95
CA GLN A 148 -2.72 6.51 -1.02
C GLN A 148 -2.23 6.59 0.42
N GLY A 149 -3.02 7.26 1.26
CA GLY A 149 -2.78 7.35 2.69
C GLY A 149 -2.71 6.00 3.40
N ILE A 150 -2.35 6.07 4.68
CA ILE A 150 -2.20 4.89 5.54
C ILE A 150 -3.57 4.20 5.69
N SER A 151 -3.70 2.97 5.18
CA SER A 151 -4.85 2.10 5.49
C SER A 151 -4.69 1.58 6.91
N PRO A 152 -5.59 1.89 7.85
CA PRO A 152 -5.47 1.44 9.23
C PRO A 152 -5.81 -0.04 9.38
N SER A 153 -5.51 -0.57 10.57
CA SER A 153 -5.97 -1.87 11.04
C SER A 153 -6.63 -1.74 12.41
N HIS A 154 -7.58 -2.65 12.71
CA HIS A 154 -8.42 -2.57 13.91
C HIS A 154 -8.21 -3.78 14.83
N TYR A 155 -7.00 -3.90 15.40
CA TYR A 155 -6.60 -4.99 16.30
C TYR A 155 -6.63 -4.63 17.80
N ASN A 156 -7.13 -3.46 18.19
CA ASN A 156 -7.19 -3.06 19.59
C ASN A 156 -8.38 -2.11 19.85
N GLY A 157 -9.40 -2.60 20.54
CA GLY A 157 -10.63 -1.84 20.78
C GLY A 157 -10.48 -0.65 21.70
N SER A 158 -9.43 -0.61 22.52
CA SER A 158 -9.12 0.57 23.34
C SER A 158 -8.79 1.80 22.49
N LEU A 159 -8.41 1.63 21.22
CA LEU A 159 -8.17 2.76 20.31
C LEU A 159 -9.46 3.40 19.79
N TRP A 160 -10.62 2.77 20.02
CA TRP A 160 -11.93 3.29 19.65
C TRP A 160 -12.93 3.27 20.81
N ASP A 161 -12.44 3.45 22.03
CA ASP A 161 -13.22 3.53 23.28
C ASP A 161 -14.04 2.27 23.62
N GLU A 162 -13.66 1.11 23.09
CA GLU A 162 -14.23 -0.20 23.45
C GLU A 162 -13.14 -1.14 24.01
N PRO A 163 -12.61 -0.89 25.22
CA PRO A 163 -11.47 -1.65 25.76
C PRO A 163 -11.75 -3.14 26.00
N SER A 164 -13.02 -3.54 26.05
CA SER A 164 -13.42 -4.97 26.13
C SER A 164 -13.22 -5.72 24.81
N LYS A 165 -13.03 -5.01 23.69
CA LYS A 165 -12.85 -5.61 22.36
C LYS A 165 -11.38 -5.78 22.04
N LYS A 166 -11.01 -7.01 21.71
CA LYS A 166 -9.63 -7.36 21.36
C LYS A 166 -9.27 -7.11 19.90
N ASN A 167 -10.26 -6.88 19.02
CA ASN A 167 -10.09 -6.67 17.58
C ASN A 167 -11.44 -6.29 16.94
N CYS A 168 -11.50 -6.27 15.61
CA CYS A 168 -12.68 -5.93 14.80
C CYS A 168 -13.82 -6.97 14.82
N VAL A 169 -13.70 -8.10 15.51
CA VAL A 169 -14.75 -9.13 15.51
C VAL A 169 -16.07 -8.63 16.09
N GLY A 170 -17.15 -8.89 15.36
CA GLY A 170 -18.50 -8.50 15.75
C GLY A 170 -18.78 -7.00 15.68
N GLN A 171 -17.86 -6.20 15.13
CA GLN A 171 -18.10 -4.79 14.85
C GLN A 171 -18.99 -4.67 13.61
N LYS A 172 -20.14 -4.00 13.75
CA LYS A 172 -21.17 -3.90 12.71
C LYS A 172 -21.53 -2.48 12.32
N GLN A 173 -20.97 -1.50 13.03
CA GLN A 173 -21.25 -0.09 12.84
C GLN A 173 -19.94 0.68 12.87
N PRO A 174 -19.81 1.75 12.06
CA PRO A 174 -18.66 2.64 12.13
C PRO A 174 -18.63 3.36 13.48
N LEU A 175 -17.52 4.03 13.75
CA LEU A 175 -17.49 5.09 14.75
C LEU A 175 -18.23 6.31 14.19
N PHE A 176 -19.18 6.81 14.96
CA PHE A 176 -19.90 8.03 14.62
C PHE A 176 -19.04 9.26 14.91
N GLY A 177 -19.19 10.30 14.09
CA GLY A 177 -18.41 11.54 14.17
C GLY A 177 -17.25 11.59 13.18
N SER A 178 -16.33 12.54 13.40
CA SER A 178 -15.23 12.84 12.48
C SER A 178 -13.84 12.61 13.07
N THR A 179 -13.76 12.14 14.32
CA THR A 179 -12.51 12.01 15.08
C THR A 179 -12.34 10.59 15.55
N TYR A 180 -11.13 10.04 15.39
CA TYR A 180 -10.77 8.73 15.92
C TYR A 180 -10.11 8.89 17.30
N PRO A 181 -10.64 8.28 18.38
CA PRO A 181 -10.15 8.48 19.75
C PRO A 181 -8.67 8.11 19.95
N GLY A 182 -8.22 7.01 19.33
CA GLY A 182 -6.84 6.53 19.45
C GLY A 182 -5.79 7.35 18.69
N GLY A 183 -6.18 8.46 18.05
CA GLY A 183 -5.29 9.31 17.27
C GLY A 183 -4.84 8.70 15.95
N LEU A 184 -4.01 9.45 15.22
CA LEU A 184 -3.49 9.00 13.93
C LEU A 184 -2.26 8.09 14.11
N PRO A 185 -2.09 7.07 13.25
CA PRO A 185 -0.85 6.31 13.19
C PRO A 185 0.36 7.23 12.96
N PRO A 186 1.49 7.04 13.66
CA PRO A 186 2.69 7.88 13.47
C PRO A 186 3.19 7.95 12.02
N ALA A 187 2.94 6.89 11.24
CA ALA A 187 3.28 6.83 9.83
C ALA A 187 2.56 7.87 8.96
N VAL A 188 1.42 8.41 9.39
CA VAL A 188 0.75 9.52 8.70
C VAL A 188 1.64 10.76 8.70
N ALA A 189 2.26 11.08 9.83
CA ALA A 189 3.17 12.22 9.93
C ALA A 189 4.44 12.00 9.08
N VAL A 190 5.01 10.80 9.13
CA VAL A 190 6.17 10.42 8.30
C VAL A 190 5.84 10.53 6.81
N LEU A 191 4.68 10.03 6.38
CA LEU A 191 4.24 10.11 4.99
C LEU A 191 4.08 11.57 4.56
N LYS A 192 3.33 12.38 5.30
CA LYS A 192 3.11 13.79 4.97
C LYS A 192 4.43 14.58 4.90
N SER A 193 5.35 14.32 5.83
CA SER A 193 6.70 14.92 5.83
C SER A 193 7.55 14.48 4.64
N ALA A 194 7.44 13.22 4.20
CA ALA A 194 8.15 12.76 3.02
C ALA A 194 7.58 13.38 1.74
N LEU A 195 6.24 13.46 1.62
CA LEU A 195 5.57 14.08 0.47
C LEU A 195 5.91 15.57 0.34
N SER A 196 5.99 16.32 1.45
CA SER A 196 6.33 17.74 1.42
C SER A 196 7.76 18.05 0.97
N LYS A 197 8.64 17.04 0.89
CA LYS A 197 10.02 17.17 0.43
C LYS A 197 10.17 16.91 -1.08
N ILE A 198 9.12 16.45 -1.75
CA ILE A 198 9.12 16.14 -3.19
C ILE A 198 8.87 17.42 -3.97
N THR A 199 9.68 17.68 -5.00
CA THR A 199 9.56 18.90 -5.82
C THR A 199 8.46 18.77 -6.87
N LYS A 200 8.26 17.58 -7.43
CA LYS A 200 7.18 17.29 -8.38
C LYS A 200 5.86 17.04 -7.67
N PRO A 201 4.72 17.41 -8.28
CA PRO A 201 3.42 17.27 -7.66
C PRO A 201 3.10 15.79 -7.40
N VAL A 202 2.74 15.50 -6.15
CA VAL A 202 2.17 14.23 -5.71
C VAL A 202 0.92 14.53 -4.90
N THR A 203 -0.21 13.97 -5.31
CA THR A 203 -1.49 14.15 -4.60
C THR A 203 -1.68 13.05 -3.56
N LEU A 204 -1.84 13.42 -2.28
CA LEU A 204 -2.19 12.48 -1.22
C LEU A 204 -3.70 12.16 -1.30
N LEU A 205 -4.05 10.88 -1.50
CA LEU A 205 -5.40 10.39 -1.21
C LEU A 205 -5.50 10.19 0.30
N ASP A 206 -5.92 11.22 1.04
CA ASP A 206 -5.96 11.21 2.51
C ASP A 206 -7.15 10.37 3.03
N ILE A 207 -7.00 9.06 2.93
CA ILE A 207 -8.00 8.06 3.30
C ILE A 207 -7.93 7.62 4.77
N THR A 208 -6.93 8.08 5.55
CA THR A 208 -6.62 7.44 6.83
C THR A 208 -7.71 7.66 7.87
N THR A 209 -8.13 8.91 8.10
CA THR A 209 -9.13 9.22 9.14
C THR A 209 -10.48 8.58 8.82
N LEU A 210 -10.97 8.70 7.58
CA LEU A 210 -12.25 8.08 7.21
C LEU A 210 -12.19 6.55 7.38
N SER A 211 -11.05 5.92 7.11
CA SER A 211 -10.89 4.48 7.26
C SER A 211 -10.76 4.06 8.73
N LEU A 212 -10.17 4.89 9.59
CA LEU A 212 -10.11 4.64 11.04
C LEU A 212 -11.50 4.63 11.68
N LEU A 213 -12.45 5.38 11.12
CA LEU A 213 -13.83 5.35 11.59
C LEU A 213 -14.55 4.04 11.20
N ARG A 214 -13.98 3.23 10.31
CA ARG A 214 -14.63 2.04 9.74
C ARG A 214 -14.18 0.73 10.38
N LYS A 215 -14.21 0.66 11.71
CA LYS A 215 -13.92 -0.60 12.45
C LYS A 215 -14.82 -1.79 12.05
N ASP A 216 -15.96 -1.51 11.42
CA ASP A 216 -16.93 -2.45 10.86
C ASP A 216 -16.58 -2.98 9.47
N GLY A 217 -15.65 -2.36 8.75
CA GLY A 217 -15.39 -2.64 7.33
C GLY A 217 -14.50 -3.85 7.04
N HIS A 218 -14.03 -4.55 8.08
CA HIS A 218 -13.05 -5.63 7.96
C HIS A 218 -13.70 -7.02 7.81
N PRO A 219 -13.08 -7.96 7.06
CA PRO A 219 -13.56 -9.34 6.95
C PRO A 219 -13.59 -10.09 8.28
N SER A 220 -12.76 -9.71 9.25
CA SER A 220 -12.66 -10.38 10.54
C SER A 220 -12.38 -11.89 10.34
N ILE A 221 -13.23 -12.77 10.86
CA ILE A 221 -13.13 -14.23 10.73
C ILE A 221 -13.48 -14.77 9.33
N TYR A 222 -13.97 -13.92 8.44
CA TYR A 222 -14.31 -14.27 7.06
C TYR A 222 -13.17 -13.94 6.08
N GLY A 223 -12.03 -13.49 6.60
CA GLY A 223 -10.84 -13.15 5.82
C GLY A 223 -9.91 -14.32 5.55
N LEU A 224 -8.68 -13.99 5.15
CA LEU A 224 -7.64 -14.97 4.86
C LEU A 224 -7.25 -15.73 6.13
N GLY A 225 -7.47 -17.05 6.12
CA GLY A 225 -7.24 -17.94 7.27
C GLY A 225 -8.48 -18.19 8.14
N GLY A 226 -9.63 -17.59 7.80
CA GLY A 226 -10.92 -17.92 8.42
C GLY A 226 -10.94 -17.69 9.94
N GLN A 227 -11.61 -18.58 10.68
CA GLN A 227 -11.74 -18.45 12.14
C GLN A 227 -10.41 -18.55 12.91
N THR A 228 -9.35 -19.08 12.28
CA THR A 228 -8.04 -19.24 12.94
C THR A 228 -7.12 -18.04 12.73
N ALA A 229 -7.49 -17.09 11.87
CA ALA A 229 -6.72 -15.87 11.61
C ALA A 229 -7.64 -14.65 11.52
N MET A 230 -7.56 -13.77 12.52
CA MET A 230 -8.36 -12.55 12.55
C MET A 230 -7.84 -11.54 11.53
N ASP A 231 -8.65 -11.22 10.53
CA ASP A 231 -8.30 -10.20 9.53
C ASP A 231 -8.96 -8.86 9.85
N CYS A 232 -8.19 -7.99 10.50
CA CYS A 232 -8.56 -6.60 10.74
C CYS A 232 -7.64 -5.64 9.98
N SER A 233 -7.06 -6.08 8.86
CA SER A 233 -6.14 -5.28 8.03
C SER A 233 -6.61 -5.12 6.59
N HIS A 234 -7.31 -6.11 6.03
CA HIS A 234 -7.97 -6.02 4.73
C HIS A 234 -9.40 -5.55 4.88
N TRP A 235 -10.05 -5.23 3.77
CA TRP A 235 -11.41 -4.68 3.76
C TRP A 235 -12.36 -5.62 3.03
N CYS A 236 -13.61 -5.71 3.50
CA CYS A 236 -14.69 -6.32 2.74
C CYS A 236 -14.94 -5.54 1.44
N LEU A 237 -15.42 -6.24 0.42
CA LEU A 237 -15.90 -5.66 -0.83
C LEU A 237 -17.34 -6.15 -1.10
N ALA A 238 -18.30 -5.27 -1.40
CA ALA A 238 -18.22 -3.81 -1.40
C ALA A 238 -17.93 -3.21 0.00
N GLY A 239 -17.34 -2.02 0.08
CA GLY A 239 -16.95 -1.41 1.35
C GLY A 239 -16.07 -0.16 1.28
N VAL A 240 -15.22 0.01 2.30
CA VAL A 240 -14.30 1.17 2.46
C VAL A 240 -13.45 1.47 1.22
N PRO A 241 -12.86 0.46 0.54
CA PRO A 241 -12.23 0.61 -0.78
C PRO A 241 -13.01 1.38 -1.83
N ASP A 242 -14.33 1.21 -1.88
CA ASP A 242 -15.15 1.86 -2.89
C ASP A 242 -15.20 3.37 -2.62
N THR A 243 -15.23 3.79 -1.34
CA THR A 243 -15.10 5.21 -0.98
C THR A 243 -13.75 5.80 -1.38
N TRP A 244 -12.65 5.03 -1.27
CA TRP A 244 -11.34 5.50 -1.72
C TRP A 244 -11.32 5.74 -3.23
N ASN A 245 -11.98 4.85 -3.99
CA ASN A 245 -12.15 4.99 -5.42
C ASN A 245 -12.99 6.21 -5.81
N GLU A 246 -14.08 6.48 -5.09
CA GLU A 246 -14.88 7.69 -5.32
C GLU A 246 -14.07 8.97 -5.07
N ILE A 247 -13.24 8.99 -4.03
CA ILE A 247 -12.34 10.13 -3.76
C ILE A 247 -11.35 10.31 -4.90
N LEU A 248 -10.69 9.24 -5.32
CA LEU A 248 -9.76 9.29 -6.45
C LEU A 248 -10.46 9.73 -7.74
N TYR A 249 -11.65 9.19 -8.03
CA TYR A 249 -12.45 9.55 -9.20
C TYR A 249 -12.74 11.06 -9.21
N ASN A 250 -13.14 11.64 -8.08
CA ASN A 250 -13.37 13.09 -7.99
C ASN A 250 -12.10 13.94 -8.12
N LEU A 251 -10.92 13.40 -7.81
CA LEU A 251 -9.64 14.11 -7.97
C LEU A 251 -9.07 14.07 -9.39
N ILE A 252 -9.59 13.20 -10.25
CA ILE A 252 -9.14 13.04 -11.65
C ILE A 252 -10.09 13.68 -12.67
N LEU A 253 -11.30 14.07 -12.24
CA LEU A 253 -12.26 14.84 -13.03
C LEU A 253 -11.83 16.31 -13.16
#